data_AF-A0A0F9BKZ3-F1
#
_entry.id   AF-A0A0F9BKZ3-F1
#
_cell.length_a   1.000
_cell.length_b   1.000
_cell.length_c   1.000
_cell.angle_alpha   90.00
_cell.angle_beta   90.00
_cell.angle_gamma   90.00
#
_symmetry.space_group_name_H-M   'P 1'
#
loop_
_entity.id
_entity.type
_entity.pdbx_description
1 polymer ?
#
loop_
_entity_poly.entity_id
_entity_poly.type
_entity_poly.pdbx_seq_one_letter_code
_entity_poly.pdbx_strand_id
1 'polypeptide(L)'
;MIRGKKGGYMDIFLLIILSIIIVLVCGVFIFMGNTIEDKLHEKMDNMSTSQNMTELIDDTMGKVNVAYTSLRWISLFLMVGMIIAIFIGSYMVTSRPVFFVPYIFIVIIAVILSASISNAYEMIRADATIGPTFAGFVGSNFLLANFPILIAVVGIGGGILMFTRI
;
A
#
# COMPACT_ATOMS: atom_id res chain seq x y z
N MET A 1 32.09 -10.63 -1.58
CA MET A 1 31.59 -10.72 -0.18
C MET A 1 31.11 -9.33 0.23
N ILE A 2 29.81 -9.06 0.15
CA ILE A 2 29.26 -7.73 0.49
C ILE A 2 29.15 -7.66 2.02
N ARG A 3 30.18 -7.13 2.67
CA ARG A 3 30.23 -6.88 4.12
C ARG A 3 29.27 -5.73 4.44
N GLY A 4 28.26 -5.96 5.27
CA GLY A 4 27.41 -4.90 5.82
C GLY A 4 25.89 -5.05 5.70
N LYS A 5 25.33 -6.21 5.33
CA LYS A 5 23.87 -6.41 5.31
C LYS A 5 23.29 -6.39 6.74
N LYS A 6 22.86 -5.21 7.20
CA LYS A 6 22.02 -5.01 8.40
C LYS A 6 20.50 -4.96 8.08
N GLY A 7 20.11 -5.32 6.86
CA GLY A 7 18.78 -5.01 6.29
C GLY A 7 17.57 -5.66 6.99
N GLY A 8 17.67 -6.90 7.48
CA GLY A 8 16.47 -7.68 7.80
C GLY A 8 15.54 -7.13 8.90
N TYR A 9 16.04 -6.32 9.83
CA TYR A 9 15.23 -5.80 10.95
C TYR A 9 14.46 -4.52 10.60
N MET A 10 15.01 -3.71 9.70
CA MET A 10 14.44 -2.43 9.33
C MET A 10 13.36 -2.57 8.25
N ASP A 11 13.42 -3.68 7.50
CA ASP A 11 12.51 -3.94 6.38
C ASP A 11 11.04 -4.02 6.83
N ILE A 12 10.74 -4.47 8.06
CA ILE A 12 9.37 -4.47 8.60
C ILE A 12 8.84 -3.05 8.78
N PHE A 13 9.64 -2.13 9.31
CA PHE A 13 9.22 -0.73 9.43
C PHE A 13 9.08 -0.06 8.07
N LEU A 14 9.97 -0.40 7.13
CA LEU A 14 9.90 0.08 5.76
C LEU A 14 8.62 -0.40 5.07
N LEU A 15 8.23 -1.67 5.27
CA LEU A 15 6.93 -2.20 4.81
C LEU A 15 5.77 -1.40 5.40
N ILE A 16 5.79 -1.12 6.71
CA ILE A 16 4.73 -0.35 7.36
C ILE A 16 4.58 1.04 6.71
N ILE A 17 5.68 1.78 6.60
CA ILE A 17 5.68 3.16 6.10
C ILE A 17 5.36 3.20 4.60
N LEU A 18 5.97 2.34 3.78
CA LEU A 18 5.73 2.34 2.35
C LEU A 18 4.32 1.86 2.00
N SER A 19 3.77 0.89 2.72
CA SER A 19 2.42 0.38 2.41
C SER A 19 1.37 1.49 2.53
N ILE A 20 1.43 2.30 3.59
CA ILE A 20 0.51 3.44 3.72
C ILE A 20 0.77 4.52 2.68
N ILE A 21 2.03 4.86 2.41
CA ILE A 21 2.38 5.90 1.42
C ILE A 21 1.89 5.47 0.03
N ILE A 22 2.11 4.22 -0.38
CA ILE A 22 1.70 3.72 -1.69
C ILE A 22 0.18 3.80 -1.83
N VAL A 23 -0.57 3.31 -0.85
CA VAL A 23 -2.04 3.31 -0.92
C VAL A 23 -2.58 4.75 -0.89
N LEU A 24 -2.02 5.62 -0.06
CA LEU A 24 -2.44 7.03 0.02
C LEU A 24 -2.15 7.76 -1.30
N VAL A 25 -0.95 7.63 -1.84
CA VAL A 25 -0.57 8.25 -3.13
C VAL A 25 -1.48 7.75 -4.24
N CYS A 26 -1.67 6.43 -4.37
CA CYS A 26 -2.59 5.88 -5.37
C CYS A 26 -4.02 6.38 -5.18
N GLY A 27 -4.52 6.45 -3.94
CA GLY A 27 -5.86 6.95 -3.63
C GLY A 27 -6.03 8.41 -4.02
N VAL A 28 -5.07 9.27 -3.70
CA VAL A 28 -5.09 10.70 -4.05
C VAL A 28 -5.07 10.90 -5.56
N PHE A 29 -4.25 10.15 -6.30
CA PHE A 29 -4.21 10.25 -7.76
C PHE A 29 -5.56 9.90 -8.41
N ILE A 30 -6.23 8.85 -7.93
CA ILE A 30 -7.56 8.47 -8.43
C ILE A 30 -8.61 9.52 -8.02
N PHE A 31 -8.54 10.03 -6.80
CA PHE A 31 -9.48 11.06 -6.31
C PHE A 31 -9.39 12.34 -7.14
N MET A 32 -8.16 12.81 -7.40
CA MET A 32 -7.92 13.97 -8.27
C MET A 32 -8.43 13.72 -9.68
N GLY A 33 -8.20 12.53 -10.24
CA GLY A 33 -8.69 12.13 -11.55
C GLY A 33 -10.20 12.25 -11.68
N ASN A 34 -10.94 11.60 -10.78
CA ASN A 34 -12.39 11.63 -10.77
C ASN A 34 -12.93 13.05 -10.58
N THR A 35 -12.33 13.83 -9.68
CA THR A 35 -12.76 15.22 -9.44
C THR A 35 -12.58 16.09 -10.68
N ILE A 36 -11.49 15.88 -11.44
CA ILE A 36 -11.23 16.62 -12.68
C ILE A 36 -12.26 16.22 -13.75
N GLU A 37 -12.52 14.92 -13.91
CA GLU A 37 -13.53 14.39 -14.85
C GLU A 37 -14.92 14.98 -14.56
N ASP A 38 -15.38 14.90 -13.32
CA ASP A 38 -16.68 15.44 -12.89
C ASP A 38 -16.80 16.95 -13.20
N LYS A 39 -15.74 17.72 -12.90
CA LYS A 39 -15.71 19.17 -13.16
C LYS A 39 -15.62 19.51 -14.65
N LEU A 40 -15.04 18.63 -15.46
CA LEU A 40 -14.95 18.80 -16.90
C LEU A 40 -16.34 18.60 -17.54
N HIS A 41 -17.05 17.54 -17.16
CA HIS A 41 -18.41 17.27 -17.61
C HIS A 41 -19.38 18.38 -17.18
N GLU A 42 -19.31 18.83 -15.92
CA GLU A 42 -20.15 19.92 -15.41
C GLU A 42 -19.96 21.22 -16.22
N LYS A 43 -18.72 21.57 -16.58
CA LYS A 43 -18.44 22.78 -17.39
C LYS A 43 -18.90 22.65 -18.84
N MET A 44 -18.92 21.43 -19.37
CA MET A 44 -19.31 21.18 -20.76
C MET A 44 -20.81 21.09 -20.97
N ASP A 45 -21.56 20.51 -20.04
CA ASP A 45 -23.03 20.53 -20.10
C ASP A 45 -23.58 21.96 -20.12
N ASN A 46 -22.84 22.90 -19.52
CA ASN A 46 -23.14 24.33 -19.54
C ASN A 46 -22.67 25.05 -20.83
N MET A 47 -21.86 24.41 -21.67
CA MET A 47 -21.42 24.90 -22.99
C MET A 47 -22.16 24.14 -24.08
N SER A 48 -23.32 24.65 -24.48
CA SER A 48 -24.28 24.07 -25.43
C SER A 48 -23.81 23.97 -26.90
N THR A 49 -22.56 23.58 -27.17
CA THR A 49 -22.03 23.51 -28.53
C THR A 49 -20.92 22.45 -28.67
N SER A 50 -21.19 21.47 -29.56
CA SER A 50 -20.26 20.47 -30.13
C SER A 50 -20.31 19.07 -29.51
N GLN A 51 -21.09 18.19 -30.14
CA GLN A 51 -21.12 16.74 -29.88
C GLN A 51 -19.73 16.06 -30.01
N ASN A 52 -18.77 16.68 -30.71
CA ASN A 52 -17.42 16.13 -30.89
C ASN A 52 -16.50 16.30 -29.67
N MET A 53 -16.80 17.22 -28.74
CA MET A 53 -15.94 17.41 -27.56
C MET A 53 -16.13 16.31 -26.52
N THR A 54 -17.36 15.80 -26.37
CA THR A 54 -17.65 14.72 -25.41
C THR A 54 -16.93 13.43 -25.81
N GLU A 55 -16.90 13.07 -27.09
CA GLU A 55 -16.14 11.89 -27.57
C GLU A 55 -14.63 12.01 -27.35
N LEU A 56 -14.06 13.20 -27.54
CA LEU A 56 -12.62 13.46 -27.32
C LEU A 56 -12.24 13.32 -25.83
N ILE A 57 -13.15 13.71 -24.94
CA ILE A 57 -12.97 13.58 -23.50
C ILE A 57 -13.17 12.14 -23.06
N ASP A 58 -14.20 11.46 -23.54
CA ASP A 58 -14.39 10.04 -23.23
C ASP A 58 -13.21 9.19 -23.72
N ASP A 59 -12.62 9.49 -24.89
CA ASP A 59 -11.42 8.76 -25.35
C ASP A 59 -10.16 9.10 -24.53
N THR A 60 -10.02 10.34 -24.05
CA THR A 60 -8.87 10.76 -23.24
C THR A 60 -9.01 10.29 -21.79
N MET A 61 -10.12 10.60 -21.13
CA MET A 61 -10.43 10.21 -19.76
C MET A 61 -10.70 8.73 -19.63
N GLY A 62 -11.29 8.07 -20.64
CA GLY A 62 -11.47 6.62 -20.66
C GLY A 62 -10.13 5.87 -20.56
N LYS A 63 -9.09 6.33 -21.26
CA LYS A 63 -7.72 5.78 -21.14
C LYS A 63 -7.14 6.02 -19.74
N VAL A 64 -7.43 7.16 -19.13
CA VAL A 64 -6.99 7.50 -17.77
C VAL A 64 -7.71 6.64 -16.72
N ASN A 65 -9.01 6.38 -16.88
CA ASN A 65 -9.79 5.51 -15.99
C ASN A 65 -9.28 4.05 -16.00
N VAL A 66 -8.89 3.55 -17.18
CA VAL A 66 -8.21 2.24 -17.29
C VAL A 66 -6.89 2.23 -16.52
N ALA A 67 -6.11 3.33 -16.59
CA ALA A 67 -4.89 3.46 -15.80
C ALA A 67 -5.19 3.49 -14.30
N TYR A 68 -6.23 4.20 -13.83
CA TYR A 68 -6.64 4.20 -12.42
C TYR A 68 -7.05 2.82 -11.90
N THR A 69 -7.76 2.05 -12.72
CA THR A 69 -8.08 0.66 -12.38
C THR A 69 -6.81 -0.17 -12.22
N SER A 70 -5.80 0.07 -13.06
CA SER A 70 -4.49 -0.58 -12.95
C SER A 70 -3.73 -0.15 -11.69
N LEU A 71 -3.79 1.13 -11.28
CA LEU A 71 -3.16 1.60 -10.03
C LEU A 71 -3.65 0.84 -8.79
N ARG A 72 -4.94 0.47 -8.75
CA ARG A 72 -5.51 -0.31 -7.65
C ARG A 72 -4.78 -1.65 -7.49
N TRP A 73 -4.59 -2.36 -8.60
CA TRP A 73 -3.86 -3.63 -8.63
C TRP A 73 -2.38 -3.47 -8.35
N ILE A 74 -1.75 -2.43 -8.91
CA ILE A 74 -0.31 -2.15 -8.68
C ILE A 74 -0.02 -1.95 -7.20
N SER A 75 -0.87 -1.23 -6.46
CA SER A 75 -0.70 -1.02 -5.01
C SER A 75 -0.69 -2.35 -4.23
N LEU A 76 -1.59 -3.27 -4.58
CA LEU A 76 -1.65 -4.60 -3.98
C LEU A 76 -0.40 -5.42 -4.32
N PHE A 77 -0.01 -5.44 -5.60
CA PHE A 77 1.17 -6.15 -6.06
C PHE A 77 2.45 -5.65 -5.39
N LEU A 78 2.60 -4.34 -5.22
CA LEU A 78 3.75 -3.76 -4.51
C LEU A 78 3.79 -4.19 -3.04
N MET A 79 2.65 -4.18 -2.34
CA MET A 79 2.61 -4.64 -0.95
C MET A 79 2.95 -6.12 -0.80
N VAL A 80 2.34 -6.98 -1.62
CA VAL A 80 2.65 -8.42 -1.61
C VAL A 80 4.10 -8.67 -2.01
N GLY A 81 4.60 -7.94 -3.02
CA GLY A 81 6.00 -8.01 -3.45
C GLY A 81 6.98 -7.64 -2.34
N MET A 82 6.68 -6.61 -1.54
CA MET A 82 7.49 -6.23 -0.38
C MET A 82 7.49 -7.31 0.71
N ILE A 83 6.34 -7.95 0.96
CA ILE A 83 6.26 -9.07 1.93
C ILE A 83 7.15 -10.23 1.48
N ILE A 84 7.09 -10.60 0.20
CA ILE A 84 7.94 -11.65 -0.36
C ILE A 84 9.41 -11.24 -0.29
N ALA A 85 9.73 -9.99 -0.61
CA ALA A 85 11.09 -9.45 -0.51
C ALA A 85 11.64 -9.52 0.92
N ILE A 86 10.81 -9.27 1.94
CA ILE A 86 11.19 -9.45 3.35
C ILE A 86 11.54 -10.91 3.64
N PHE A 87 10.70 -11.88 3.23
CA PHE A 87 11.01 -13.29 3.49
C PHE A 87 12.31 -13.74 2.81
N ILE A 88 12.55 -13.31 1.57
CA ILE A 88 13.82 -13.57 0.87
C ILE A 88 14.98 -12.89 1.60
N GLY A 89 14.81 -11.63 2.00
CA GLY A 89 15.78 -10.85 2.77
C GLY A 89 16.15 -11.52 4.08
N SER A 90 15.15 -11.92 4.88
CA SER A 90 15.31 -12.64 6.14
C SER A 90 16.04 -13.97 5.94
N TYR A 91 15.73 -14.72 4.89
CA TYR A 91 16.42 -15.99 4.60
C TYR A 91 17.91 -15.79 4.22
N MET A 92 18.26 -14.66 3.59
CA MET A 92 19.64 -14.36 3.21
C MET A 92 20.51 -13.85 4.37
N VAL A 93 19.91 -13.36 5.45
CA VAL A 93 20.64 -12.82 6.59
C VAL A 93 20.86 -13.94 7.62
N THR A 94 22.11 -14.39 7.76
CA THR A 94 22.48 -15.32 8.83
C THR A 94 22.74 -14.53 10.12
N SER A 95 21.94 -14.77 11.15
CA SER A 95 22.08 -14.11 12.45
C SER A 95 22.40 -15.08 13.57
N ARG A 96 23.18 -14.61 14.55
CA ARG A 96 23.48 -15.38 15.76
C ARG A 96 22.22 -15.50 16.62
N PRO A 97 21.96 -16.65 17.27
CA PRO A 97 20.75 -16.88 18.09
C PRO A 97 20.51 -15.82 19.18
N VAL A 98 21.59 -15.21 19.69
CA VAL A 98 21.53 -14.14 20.70
C VAL A 98 20.70 -12.92 20.25
N PHE A 99 20.58 -12.68 18.93
CA PHE A 99 19.78 -11.57 18.39
C PHE A 99 18.27 -11.86 18.29
N PHE A 100 17.81 -13.06 18.66
CA PHE A 100 16.38 -13.42 18.61
C PHE A 100 15.52 -12.61 19.59
N VAL A 101 16.01 -12.41 20.81
CA VAL A 101 15.29 -11.66 21.85
C VAL A 101 15.04 -10.20 21.44
N PRO A 102 16.04 -9.39 21.04
CA PRO A 102 15.79 -8.02 20.59
C PRO A 102 14.92 -7.97 19.33
N TYR A 103 14.97 -8.98 18.46
CA TYR A 103 14.10 -9.05 17.29
C TYR A 103 12.62 -9.16 17.66
N ILE A 104 12.26 -10.00 18.64
CA ILE A 104 10.89 -10.10 19.13
C ILE A 104 10.38 -8.74 19.61
N PHE A 105 11.19 -7.99 20.37
CA PHE A 105 10.81 -6.65 20.82
C PHE A 105 10.54 -5.70 19.65
N ILE A 106 11.36 -5.76 18.60
CA ILE A 106 11.15 -4.98 17.37
C ILE A 106 9.81 -5.35 16.71
N VAL A 107 9.50 -6.64 16.57
CA VAL A 107 8.24 -7.11 15.98
C VAL A 107 7.04 -6.64 16.82
N ILE A 108 7.11 -6.72 18.15
CA ILE A 108 6.05 -6.24 19.04
C ILE A 108 5.79 -4.74 18.83
N ILE A 109 6.85 -3.92 18.78
CA ILE A 109 6.72 -2.47 18.52
C ILE A 109 6.10 -2.23 17.14
N ALA A 110 6.52 -2.97 16.11
CA ALA A 110 5.96 -2.86 14.76
C ALA A 110 4.47 -3.23 14.70
N VAL A 111 4.04 -4.25 15.44
CA VAL A 111 2.62 -4.63 15.56
C VAL A 111 1.81 -3.52 16.23
N ILE A 112 2.32 -2.90 17.29
CA ILE A 112 1.64 -1.78 17.96
C ILE A 112 1.50 -0.59 17.00
N LEU A 113 2.57 -0.23 16.27
CA LEU A 113 2.54 0.88 15.32
C LEU A 113 1.59 0.62 14.14
N SER A 114 1.56 -0.61 13.63
CA SER A 114 0.64 -0.98 12.54
C SER A 114 -0.83 -0.91 12.96
N ALA A 115 -1.16 -1.10 14.24
CA ALA A 115 -2.52 -0.90 14.74
C ALA A 115 -2.94 0.58 14.67
N SER A 116 -2.07 1.50 15.10
CA SER A 116 -2.33 2.93 14.97
C SER A 116 -2.52 3.36 13.51
N ILE A 117 -1.72 2.79 12.60
CA ILE A 117 -1.82 3.06 11.16
C ILE A 117 -3.11 2.50 10.57
N SER A 118 -3.49 1.28 10.93
CA SER A 118 -4.74 0.66 10.50
C SER A 118 -5.95 1.50 10.91
N ASN A 119 -5.97 1.98 12.17
CA ASN A 119 -7.02 2.87 12.67
C ASN A 119 -7.07 4.20 11.90
N ALA A 120 -5.91 4.83 11.65
CA ALA A 120 -5.84 6.06 10.88
C ALA A 120 -6.33 5.87 9.44
N TYR A 121 -6.05 4.72 8.84
CA TYR A 121 -6.55 4.37 7.51
C TYR A 121 -8.08 4.22 7.48
N GLU A 122 -8.66 3.55 8.48
CA GLU A 122 -10.12 3.43 8.58
C GLU A 122 -10.80 4.80 8.76
N MET A 123 -10.17 5.76 9.45
CA MET A 123 -10.69 7.14 9.51
C MET A 123 -10.74 7.81 8.13
N ILE A 124 -9.72 7.62 7.29
CA ILE A 124 -9.70 8.16 5.91
C ILE A 124 -10.78 7.49 5.06
N ARG A 125 -10.95 6.17 5.21
CA ARG A 125 -11.95 5.40 4.47
C ARG A 125 -13.39 5.75 4.86
N ALA A 126 -13.61 6.14 6.12
CA ALA A 126 -14.91 6.57 6.63
C ALA A 126 -15.28 8.00 6.18
N ASP A 127 -14.36 8.77 5.61
CA ASP A 127 -14.64 10.10 5.09
C ASP A 127 -15.60 10.04 3.89
N ALA A 128 -16.65 10.86 3.90
CA ALA A 128 -17.68 10.84 2.87
C ALA A 128 -17.18 11.31 1.50
N THR A 129 -16.14 12.12 1.45
CA THR A 129 -15.61 12.72 0.22
C THR A 129 -14.62 11.78 -0.45
N ILE A 130 -13.70 11.21 0.33
CA ILE A 130 -12.57 10.43 -0.20
C ILE A 130 -12.79 8.91 -0.06
N GLY A 131 -13.62 8.49 0.89
CA GLY A 131 -13.96 7.08 1.15
C GLY A 131 -14.42 6.29 -0.09
N PRO A 132 -15.28 6.83 -0.98
CA PRO A 132 -15.68 6.15 -2.20
C PRO A 132 -14.51 5.82 -3.14
N THR A 133 -13.49 6.68 -3.21
CA THR A 133 -12.28 6.42 -4.01
C THR A 133 -11.48 5.25 -3.45
N PHE A 134 -11.36 5.17 -2.12
CA PHE A 134 -10.66 4.08 -1.45
C PHE A 134 -11.44 2.76 -1.49
N ALA A 135 -12.77 2.78 -1.61
CA ALA A 135 -13.59 1.57 -1.70
C ALA A 135 -13.19 0.66 -2.89
N GLY A 136 -12.67 1.23 -3.98
CA GLY A 136 -12.18 0.49 -5.13
C GLY A 136 -10.92 -0.35 -4.88
N PHE A 137 -10.17 -0.08 -3.80
CA PHE A 137 -8.92 -0.77 -3.46
C PHE A 137 -9.16 -2.03 -2.62
N VAL A 138 -10.01 -2.95 -3.08
CA VAL A 138 -10.47 -4.12 -2.28
C VAL A 138 -9.32 -4.90 -1.64
N GLY A 139 -8.29 -5.25 -2.41
CA GLY A 139 -7.13 -5.99 -1.88
C GLY A 139 -6.31 -5.18 -0.88
N SER A 140 -6.00 -3.93 -1.21
CA SER A 140 -5.19 -3.07 -0.34
C SER A 140 -5.92 -2.69 0.94
N ASN A 141 -7.25 -2.50 0.87
CA ASN A 141 -8.12 -2.30 2.02
C ASN A 141 -8.08 -3.49 2.96
N PHE A 142 -8.18 -4.71 2.42
CA PHE A 142 -8.12 -5.92 3.23
C PHE A 142 -6.79 -6.03 3.99
N LEU A 143 -5.67 -5.74 3.32
CA LEU A 143 -4.35 -5.78 3.94
C LEU A 143 -4.19 -4.70 5.02
N LEU A 144 -4.62 -3.46 4.78
CA LEU A 144 -4.52 -2.36 5.74
C LEU A 144 -5.51 -2.49 6.92
N ALA A 145 -6.68 -3.09 6.71
CA ALA A 145 -7.62 -3.41 7.79
C ALA A 145 -7.08 -4.51 8.73
N ASN A 146 -6.30 -5.45 8.19
CA ASN A 146 -5.68 -6.54 8.96
C ASN A 146 -4.17 -6.33 9.16
N PHE A 147 -3.71 -5.09 9.06
CA PHE A 147 -2.28 -4.78 9.03
C PHE A 147 -1.52 -5.27 10.27
N PRO A 148 -2.06 -5.18 11.51
CA PRO A 148 -1.37 -5.70 12.69
C PRO A 148 -1.11 -7.20 12.62
N ILE A 149 -2.09 -7.96 12.15
CA ILE A 149 -1.99 -9.42 11.98
C ILE A 149 -0.97 -9.73 10.90
N LEU A 150 -1.00 -9.00 9.78
CA LEU A 150 -0.06 -9.18 8.69
C LEU A 150 1.38 -8.92 9.14
N ILE A 151 1.63 -7.81 9.84
CA ILE A 151 2.95 -7.48 10.38
C ILE A 151 3.41 -8.53 11.41
N ALA A 152 2.50 -9.05 12.23
CA ALA A 152 2.82 -10.14 13.15
C ALA A 152 3.25 -11.41 12.40
N VAL A 153 2.51 -11.81 11.35
CA VAL A 153 2.84 -13.00 10.53
C VAL A 153 4.17 -12.82 9.80
N VAL A 154 4.39 -11.67 9.16
CA VAL A 154 5.62 -11.37 8.43
C VAL A 154 6.80 -11.24 9.38
N GLY A 155 6.63 -10.58 10.52
CA GLY A 155 7.66 -10.44 11.55
C GLY A 155 8.04 -11.78 12.19
N ILE A 156 7.07 -12.56 12.65
CA ILE A 156 7.36 -13.87 13.27
C ILE A 156 7.92 -14.83 12.22
N GLY A 157 7.31 -14.91 11.03
CA GLY A 157 7.77 -15.78 9.95
C GLY A 157 9.16 -15.42 9.44
N GLY A 158 9.43 -14.13 9.24
CA GLY A 158 10.75 -13.62 8.88
C GLY A 158 11.80 -13.94 9.95
N GLY A 159 11.44 -13.78 11.23
CA GLY A 159 12.27 -14.20 12.35
C GLY A 159 12.62 -15.67 12.30
N ILE A 160 11.62 -16.55 12.18
CA ILE A 160 11.84 -18.01 12.11
C ILE A 160 12.81 -18.35 10.97
N LEU A 161 12.59 -17.82 9.76
CA LEU A 161 13.46 -18.08 8.60
C LEU A 161 14.91 -17.61 8.82
N MET A 162 15.09 -16.52 9.57
CA MET A 162 16.40 -15.95 9.86
C MET A 162 17.21 -16.83 10.83
N PHE A 163 16.53 -17.60 11.69
CA PHE A 163 17.16 -18.48 12.69
C PHE A 163 17.10 -19.97 12.34
N THR A 164 16.46 -20.40 11.25
CA THR A 164 16.49 -21.81 10.83
C THR A 164 17.84 -22.24 10.28
N ARG A 165 18.68 -21.29 9.83
CA ARG A 165 19.97 -21.55 9.18
C ARG A 165 21.18 -21.37 10.11
N ILE A 166 20.99 -21.68 11.40
CA ILE A 166 22.05 -21.68 12.42
C ILE A 166 23.09 -22.76 12.12
#